data_AF-A0A2D4NAQ0-F1
#
_entry.id   AF-A0A2D4NAQ0-F1
#
_cell.length_a   1.000
_cell.length_b   1.000
_cell.length_c   1.000
_cell.angle_alpha   90.00
_cell.angle_beta   90.00
_cell.angle_gamma   90.00
#
_symmetry.space_group_name_H-M   'P 1'
#
loop_
_entity.id
_entity.type
_entity.pdbx_description
1 polymer ?
#
loop_
_entity_poly.entity_id
_entity_poly.type
_entity_poly.pdbx_seq_one_letter_code
_entity_poly.pdbx_strand_id
1 'polypeptide(L)'
;YKCPVAQIEQEDQVAPSSTFCKVYTLIPLLTNNREKRGLALDGKLKHEDTNLASSTIVTEGINKEVLGILVSYRVKVKLVVSRAGDVAVELPFVLMHPKPPEHLSPMQPPADVPESDAPLDANLIEFEPNYGQDDDIVFEDFARLRLKGTKDEEEADYFC
;
A
#
# COMPACT_ATOMS: atom_id res chain seq x y z
N TYR A 1 18.23 -5.31 5.50
CA TYR A 1 17.54 -5.14 6.79
C TYR A 1 16.48 -6.23 6.95
N LYS A 2 16.22 -6.74 8.17
CA LYS A 2 15.11 -7.66 8.47
C LYS A 2 14.42 -7.14 9.73
N CYS A 3 13.14 -6.80 9.64
CA CYS A 3 12.39 -6.17 10.72
C CYS A 3 11.02 -6.84 10.85
N PRO A 4 10.62 -7.33 12.04
CA PRO A 4 9.29 -7.86 12.26
C PRO A 4 8.26 -6.72 12.26
N VAL A 5 7.26 -6.83 11.38
CA VAL A 5 6.16 -5.85 11.22
C VAL A 5 4.83 -6.31 11.85
N ALA A 6 4.75 -7.56 12.28
CA ALA A 6 3.68 -8.10 13.11
C ALA A 6 4.20 -9.36 13.81
N GLN A 7 3.82 -9.57 15.06
CA GLN A 7 4.21 -10.74 15.84
C GLN A 7 3.10 -11.06 16.85
N ILE A 8 2.79 -12.33 17.01
CA ILE A 8 1.91 -12.86 18.05
C ILE A 8 2.63 -14.07 18.64
N GLU A 9 2.66 -14.13 19.97
CA GLU A 9 3.16 -15.29 20.72
C GLU A 9 1.98 -15.89 21.48
N GLN A 10 1.86 -17.22 21.45
CA GLN A 10 0.78 -17.97 22.07
C GLN A 10 1.36 -19.15 22.84
N GLU A 11 0.78 -19.49 23.98
CA GLU A 11 1.24 -20.58 24.84
C GLU A 11 0.57 -21.93 24.49
N ASP A 12 0.16 -22.09 23.23
CA ASP A 12 -0.48 -23.33 22.75
C ASP A 12 0.48 -24.52 22.91
N GLN A 13 0.00 -25.60 23.53
CA GLN A 13 0.79 -26.81 23.80
C GLN A 13 0.41 -27.93 22.83
N VAL A 14 1.42 -28.62 22.31
CA VAL A 14 1.23 -29.83 21.47
C VAL A 14 1.75 -31.03 22.25
N ALA A 15 0.84 -31.94 22.61
CA ALA A 15 1.21 -33.15 23.33
C ALA A 15 2.04 -34.11 22.45
N PRO A 16 2.87 -34.98 23.06
CA PRO A 16 3.57 -36.02 22.31
C PRO A 16 2.58 -36.90 21.54
N SER A 17 2.94 -37.26 20.31
CA SER A 17 2.14 -38.14 19.44
C SER A 17 0.72 -37.62 19.14
N SER A 18 0.49 -36.31 19.19
CA SER A 18 -0.78 -35.68 18.80
C SER A 18 -0.63 -34.74 17.60
N THR A 19 -1.77 -34.31 17.05
CA THR A 19 -1.84 -33.29 15.99
C THR A 19 -2.49 -32.03 16.53
N PHE A 20 -1.98 -30.86 16.13
CA PHE A 20 -2.52 -29.56 16.48
C PHE A 20 -2.85 -28.76 15.22
N CYS A 21 -4.00 -28.10 15.21
CA CYS A 21 -4.45 -27.27 14.11
C CYS A 21 -5.13 -26.02 14.67
N LYS A 22 -4.60 -24.84 14.34
CA LYS A 22 -5.14 -23.54 14.74
C LYS A 22 -4.80 -22.51 13.69
N VAL A 23 -5.73 -21.58 13.45
CA VAL A 23 -5.54 -20.45 12.55
C VAL A 23 -5.11 -19.24 13.37
N TYR A 24 -4.02 -18.59 12.95
CA TYR A 24 -3.57 -17.34 13.51
C TYR A 24 -3.70 -16.23 12.47
N THR A 25 -4.08 -15.03 12.91
CA THR A 25 -4.24 -13.86 12.04
C THR A 25 -3.24 -12.79 12.46
N LEU A 26 -2.44 -12.30 11.51
CA LEU A 26 -1.49 -11.21 11.69
C LEU A 26 -1.86 -10.08 10.72
N ILE A 27 -1.77 -8.82 11.18
CA ILE A 27 -2.02 -7.65 10.34
C ILE A 27 -0.77 -6.76 10.36
N PRO A 28 0.04 -6.74 9.29
CA PRO A 28 1.26 -5.94 9.22
C PRO A 28 0.93 -4.47 8.92
N LEU A 29 0.72 -3.66 9.97
CA LEU A 29 0.40 -2.23 9.84
C LEU A 29 1.55 -1.33 10.28
N LEU A 30 1.80 -0.23 9.56
CA LEU A 30 2.80 0.76 9.98
C LEU A 30 2.45 1.38 11.34
N THR A 31 1.17 1.55 11.66
CA THR A 31 0.68 2.13 12.92
C THR A 31 1.29 1.46 14.16
N ASN A 32 1.58 0.16 14.08
CA ASN A 32 2.09 -0.64 15.19
C ASN A 32 3.63 -0.76 15.17
N ASN A 33 4.30 -0.02 14.30
CA ASN A 33 5.73 -0.16 14.03
C ASN A 33 6.43 1.18 13.76
N ARG A 34 5.78 2.33 14.02
CA ARG A 34 6.32 3.66 13.68
C ARG A 34 7.61 4.00 14.41
N GLU A 35 7.79 3.45 15.61
CA GLU A 35 8.98 3.60 16.44
C GLU A 35 10.18 2.79 15.92
N LYS A 36 9.95 1.80 15.04
CA LYS A 36 11.00 0.93 14.53
C LYS A 36 11.76 1.61 13.39
N ARG A 37 13.08 1.57 13.48
CA ARG A 37 13.99 2.03 12.43
C ARG A 37 14.31 0.90 11.46
N GLY A 38 14.71 1.25 10.23
CA GLY A 38 15.12 0.27 9.21
C GLY A 38 13.97 -0.45 8.50
N LEU A 39 12.74 0.06 8.65
CA LEU A 39 11.59 -0.35 7.85
C LEU A 39 11.61 0.34 6.49
N ALA A 40 11.28 -0.42 5.45
CA ALA A 40 10.98 0.16 4.14
C ALA A 40 9.54 0.70 4.15
N LEU A 41 9.38 1.98 3.81
CA LEU A 41 8.11 2.69 3.73
C LEU A 41 7.89 3.19 2.29
N ASP A 42 6.65 3.42 1.89
CA ASP A 42 6.30 4.03 0.60
C ASP A 42 6.28 5.58 0.63
N GLY A 43 6.60 6.16 1.79
CA GLY A 43 6.54 7.59 2.04
C GLY A 43 7.42 8.02 3.22
N LYS A 44 7.23 9.25 3.68
CA LYS A 44 7.96 9.80 4.83
C LYS A 44 7.17 9.48 6.10
N LEU A 45 7.87 9.07 7.16
CA LEU A 45 7.25 8.67 8.44
C LEU A 45 6.29 9.73 9.04
N LYS A 46 6.54 11.02 8.75
CA LYS A 46 5.73 12.15 9.20
C LYS A 46 4.42 12.36 8.44
N HIS A 47 4.19 11.68 7.31
CA HIS A 47 2.94 11.83 6.57
C HIS A 47 1.91 10.80 7.05
N GLU A 48 0.65 11.23 7.08
CA GLU A 48 -0.47 10.41 7.54
C GLU A 48 -0.73 9.21 6.62
N ASP A 49 -0.59 9.42 5.31
CA ASP A 49 -0.86 8.46 4.22
C ASP A 49 0.24 7.41 4.01
N THR A 50 1.34 7.49 4.76
CA THR A 50 2.49 6.58 4.58
C THR A 50 2.20 5.21 5.17
N ASN A 51 2.58 4.16 4.44
CA ASN A 51 2.46 2.76 4.81
C ASN A 51 3.80 2.02 4.74
N LEU A 52 3.78 0.73 5.08
CA LEU A 52 4.88 -0.17 4.78
C LEU A 52 5.04 -0.28 3.26
N ALA A 53 6.29 -0.32 2.78
CA ALA A 53 6.55 -0.45 1.35
C ALA A 53 5.93 -1.73 0.79
N SER A 54 5.32 -1.65 -0.39
CA SER A 54 4.82 -2.84 -1.09
C SER A 54 5.97 -3.78 -1.49
N SER A 55 5.65 -5.04 -1.77
CA SER A 55 6.63 -6.02 -2.22
C SER A 55 7.15 -5.65 -3.61
N THR A 56 8.45 -5.75 -3.81
CA THR A 56 9.04 -5.49 -5.12
C THR A 56 8.78 -6.66 -6.05
N ILE A 57 8.08 -6.39 -7.16
CA ILE A 57 7.88 -7.37 -8.23
C ILE A 57 9.05 -7.26 -9.21
N VAL A 58 9.79 -8.34 -9.38
CA VAL A 58 10.91 -8.40 -10.33
C VAL A 58 10.43 -9.17 -11.55
N THR A 59 10.33 -8.48 -12.69
CA THR A 59 10.06 -9.13 -13.98
C THR A 59 11.34 -9.70 -14.57
N GLU A 60 11.21 -10.80 -15.32
CA GLU A 60 12.34 -11.41 -16.01
C GLU A 60 13.01 -10.41 -16.96
N GLY A 61 14.34 -10.42 -17.01
CA GLY A 61 15.13 -9.52 -17.86
C GLY A 61 15.43 -8.13 -17.26
N ILE A 62 14.82 -7.74 -16.13
CA ILE A 62 15.16 -6.49 -15.45
C ILE A 62 16.29 -6.71 -14.43
N ASN A 63 17.35 -5.91 -14.54
CA ASN A 63 18.46 -5.90 -13.57
C ASN A 63 17.98 -5.42 -12.20
N LYS A 64 18.06 -6.30 -11.20
CA LYS A 64 17.62 -6.04 -9.83
C LYS A 64 18.29 -4.81 -9.19
N GLU A 65 19.53 -4.52 -9.57
CA GLU A 65 20.28 -3.37 -9.05
C GLU A 65 19.67 -2.02 -9.48
N VAL A 66 18.99 -1.98 -10.63
CA VAL A 66 18.32 -0.76 -11.13
C VAL A 66 17.08 -0.40 -10.30
N LEU A 67 16.49 -1.39 -9.60
CA LEU A 67 15.29 -1.19 -8.79
C LEU A 67 15.59 -0.54 -7.42
N GLY A 68 16.87 -0.37 -7.06
CA GLY A 68 17.29 0.22 -5.79
C GLY A 68 16.97 -0.69 -4.59
N ILE A 69 15.90 -0.38 -3.86
CA ILE A 69 15.53 -1.12 -2.64
C ILE A 69 14.54 -2.23 -2.99
N LEU A 70 14.95 -3.48 -2.73
CA LEU A 70 14.08 -4.64 -2.86
C LEU A 70 13.40 -4.95 -1.52
N VAL A 71 12.07 -5.02 -1.52
CA VAL A 71 11.25 -5.31 -0.35
C VAL A 71 10.52 -6.63 -0.56
N SER A 72 10.61 -7.53 0.42
CA SER A 72 9.94 -8.83 0.39
C SER A 72 9.43 -9.19 1.78
N TYR A 73 8.25 -9.81 1.85
CA TYR A 73 7.64 -10.22 3.11
C TYR A 73 7.57 -11.75 3.25
N ARG A 74 7.65 -12.21 4.49
CA ARG A 74 7.54 -13.62 4.86
C ARG A 74 6.77 -13.73 6.17
N VAL A 75 5.89 -14.73 6.25
CA VAL A 75 5.32 -15.19 7.51
C VAL A 75 6.26 -16.24 8.08
N LYS A 76 6.68 -16.09 9.33
CA LYS A 76 7.50 -17.08 10.04
C LYS A 76 6.67 -17.70 11.16
N VAL A 77 6.48 -19.01 11.11
CA VAL A 77 5.90 -19.79 12.21
C VAL A 77 7.05 -20.44 12.97
N LYS A 78 7.10 -20.25 14.29
CA LYS A 78 8.15 -20.76 15.17
C LYS A 78 7.51 -21.57 16.30
N LEU A 79 7.89 -22.83 16.40
CA LEU A 79 7.55 -23.73 17.49
C LEU A 79 8.74 -23.82 18.44
N VAL A 80 8.51 -23.64 19.74
CA VAL A 80 9.53 -23.81 20.77
C VAL A 80 9.39 -25.22 21.34
N VAL A 81 10.39 -26.07 21.14
CA VAL A 81 10.34 -27.48 21.58
C VAL A 81 11.20 -27.64 22.84
N SER A 82 10.57 -28.09 23.92
CA SER A 82 11.24 -28.35 25.20
C SER A 82 12.50 -29.19 25.03
N ARG A 83 13.65 -28.61 25.40
CA ARG A 83 14.99 -29.25 25.37
C ARG A 83 15.53 -29.62 23.98
N ALA A 84 14.80 -29.37 22.89
CA ALA A 84 15.21 -29.69 21.53
C ALA A 84 15.42 -28.44 20.63
N GLY A 85 15.16 -27.24 21.16
CA GLY A 85 15.35 -25.98 20.45
C GLY A 85 14.11 -25.57 19.64
N ASP A 86 14.31 -24.63 18.72
CA ASP A 86 13.22 -24.03 17.95
C ASP A 86 13.10 -24.65 16.55
N VAL A 87 11.87 -24.96 16.15
CA VAL A 87 11.55 -25.37 14.77
C VAL A 87 10.81 -24.22 14.11
N ALA A 88 11.22 -23.81 12.90
CA ALA A 88 10.55 -22.72 12.21
C ALA A 88 10.38 -22.98 10.71
N VAL A 89 9.30 -22.45 10.17
CA VAL A 89 9.00 -22.43 8.73
C VAL A 89 8.72 -20.99 8.30
N GLU A 90 9.23 -20.61 7.13
CA GLU A 90 8.97 -19.31 6.53
C GLU A 90 8.20 -19.47 5.21
N LEU A 91 7.08 -18.76 5.06
CA LEU A 91 6.27 -18.71 3.83
C LEU A 91 6.31 -17.29 3.25
N PRO A 92 6.77 -17.10 1.99
CA PRO A 92 6.74 -15.79 1.35
C PRO A 92 5.32 -15.38 0.96
N PHE A 93 5.03 -14.08 0.99
CA PHE A 93 3.80 -13.50 0.46
C PHE A 93 4.06 -12.11 -0.13
N VAL A 94 3.08 -11.61 -0.91
CA VAL A 94 3.15 -10.30 -1.56
C VAL A 94 2.19 -9.35 -0.85
N LEU A 95 2.75 -8.29 -0.26
CA LEU A 95 2.01 -7.15 0.28
C LEU A 95 1.92 -6.04 -0.78
N MET A 96 0.71 -5.58 -1.11
CA MET A 96 0.44 -4.53 -2.09
C MET A 96 -0.65 -3.58 -1.56
N HIS A 97 -0.77 -2.42 -2.21
CA HIS A 97 -1.92 -1.54 -2.05
C HIS A 97 -3.22 -2.22 -2.50
N PRO A 98 -4.37 -1.81 -1.94
CA PRO A 98 -5.67 -2.25 -2.44
C PRO A 98 -5.83 -1.85 -3.91
N LYS A 99 -6.64 -2.61 -4.63
CA LYS A 99 -6.98 -2.24 -6.01
C LYS A 99 -7.73 -0.90 -5.99
N PRO A 100 -7.40 0.03 -6.90
CA PRO A 100 -8.21 1.22 -7.11
C PRO A 100 -9.68 0.83 -7.40
N PRO A 101 -10.65 1.64 -6.99
CA PRO A 101 -12.05 1.42 -7.35
C PRO A 101 -12.21 1.44 -8.88
N GLU A 102 -13.04 0.55 -9.42
CA GLU A 102 -13.36 0.51 -10.84
C GLU A 102 -14.13 1.79 -11.21
N HIS A 103 -13.51 2.67 -12.01
CA HIS A 103 -14.23 3.78 -12.61
C HIS A 103 -15.12 3.20 -13.72
N LEU A 104 -16.44 3.26 -13.53
CA LEU A 104 -17.38 3.08 -14.64
C LEU A 104 -17.16 4.26 -15.59
N SER A 105 -16.31 4.11 -16.60
CA SER A 105 -16.08 5.16 -17.59
C SER A 105 -17.36 5.38 -18.41
N PRO A 106 -17.95 6.59 -18.43
CA PRO A 106 -19.03 6.94 -19.34
C PRO A 106 -18.43 7.25 -20.72
N MET A 107 -17.84 6.26 -21.36
CA MET A 107 -17.37 6.37 -22.75
C MET A 107 -17.96 5.24 -23.58
N GLN A 108 -19.26 5.28 -23.76
CA GLN A 108 -19.89 4.63 -24.90
C GLN A 108 -20.60 5.73 -25.69
N PRO A 109 -20.01 6.26 -26.78
CA PRO A 109 -20.77 7.11 -27.67
C PRO A 109 -21.94 6.28 -28.24
N PRO A 110 -23.18 6.81 -28.27
CA PRO A 110 -24.26 6.14 -28.97
C PRO A 110 -23.85 5.99 -30.44
N ALA A 111 -23.85 4.75 -30.93
CA ALA A 111 -23.71 4.46 -32.35
C ALA A 111 -25.00 4.90 -33.04
N ASP A 112 -25.01 6.10 -33.61
CA ASP A 112 -25.84 6.48 -34.77
C ASP A 112 -25.48 7.92 -35.17
N VAL A 113 -24.71 8.07 -36.25
CA VAL A 113 -24.46 9.36 -36.91
C VAL A 113 -25.08 9.28 -38.31
N PRO A 114 -26.11 10.07 -38.65
CA PRO A 114 -26.47 10.28 -40.04
C PRO A 114 -25.54 11.33 -40.65
N GLU A 115 -24.92 11.00 -41.78
CA GLU A 115 -24.11 11.91 -42.59
C GLU A 115 -24.92 13.14 -43.02
N SER A 116 -24.42 14.34 -42.72
CA SER A 116 -24.89 15.59 -43.32
C SER A 116 -23.67 16.40 -43.76
N ASP A 117 -23.51 16.52 -45.08
CA ASP A 117 -22.54 17.40 -45.74
C ASP A 117 -22.78 18.87 -45.37
N ALA A 118 -21.89 19.45 -44.58
CA ALA A 118 -21.76 20.90 -44.42
C ALA A 118 -20.27 21.28 -44.28
N PRO A 119 -19.83 22.43 -44.86
CA PRO A 119 -18.43 22.81 -44.90
C PRO A 119 -17.89 23.10 -43.49
N LEU A 120 -16.77 22.46 -43.16
CA LEU A 120 -16.06 22.56 -41.88
C LEU A 120 -15.59 24.00 -41.66
N ASP A 121 -16.26 24.75 -40.78
CA ASP A 121 -15.81 26.05 -40.32
C ASP A 121 -14.68 25.84 -39.29
N ALA A 122 -13.55 26.51 -39.49
CA ALA A 122 -12.30 26.31 -38.76
C ALA A 122 -12.31 27.01 -37.40
N ASN A 123 -13.36 26.81 -36.61
CA ASN A 123 -13.46 27.21 -35.20
C ASN A 123 -13.80 25.99 -34.34
N LEU A 124 -12.86 25.05 -34.26
CA LEU A 124 -12.99 23.80 -33.51
C LEU A 124 -12.64 23.98 -32.02
N ILE A 125 -13.26 24.97 -31.37
CA ILE A 125 -13.35 25.04 -29.90
C ILE A 125 -14.77 25.53 -29.57
N GLU A 126 -15.76 24.69 -29.85
CA GLU A 126 -17.04 24.76 -29.15
C GLU A 126 -16.88 23.98 -27.86
N PHE A 127 -16.93 24.69 -26.73
CA PHE A 127 -17.18 24.06 -25.44
C PHE A 127 -18.64 23.61 -25.45
N GLU A 128 -18.90 22.36 -25.86
CA GLU A 128 -20.20 21.76 -25.59
C GLU A 128 -20.39 21.74 -24.06
N PRO A 129 -21.44 22.38 -23.51
CA PRO A 129 -21.77 22.22 -22.12
C PRO A 129 -22.33 20.80 -22.01
N ASN A 130 -21.47 19.86 -21.65
CA ASN A 130 -21.90 18.54 -21.23
C ASN A 130 -22.68 18.73 -19.91
N TYR A 131 -23.98 19.00 -20.02
CA TYR A 131 -24.93 19.08 -18.90
C TYR A 131 -25.19 17.68 -18.33
N GLY A 132 -24.13 17.02 -17.87
CA GLY A 132 -24.15 15.64 -17.40
C GLY A 132 -22.92 15.38 -16.53
N GLN A 133 -22.98 15.87 -15.29
CA GLN A 133 -21.94 15.94 -14.25
C GLN A 133 -21.14 17.23 -14.32
N ASP A 134 -21.66 18.24 -13.60
CA ASP A 134 -20.84 19.35 -13.08
C ASP A 134 -19.83 18.75 -12.10
N ASP A 135 -18.76 18.16 -12.62
CA ASP A 135 -17.59 17.78 -11.83
C ASP A 135 -16.85 19.09 -11.49
N ASP A 136 -17.37 19.80 -10.49
CA ASP A 136 -16.74 20.99 -9.94
C ASP A 136 -15.32 20.63 -9.48
N ILE A 137 -14.32 21.18 -10.17
CA ILE A 137 -12.92 20.94 -9.82
C ILE A 137 -12.66 21.55 -8.44
N VAL A 138 -12.43 20.68 -7.45
CA VAL A 138 -12.01 21.10 -6.11
C VAL A 138 -10.49 21.21 -6.08
N PHE A 139 -10.00 22.42 -5.82
CA PHE A 139 -8.57 22.64 -5.60
C PHE A 139 -8.18 22.29 -4.16
N GLU A 140 -7.14 21.48 -4.03
CA GLU A 140 -6.53 21.11 -2.76
C GLU A 140 -5.01 21.27 -2.82
N ASP A 141 -4.37 21.42 -1.67
CA ASP A 141 -2.93 21.55 -1.59
C ASP A 141 -2.24 20.22 -1.92
N PHE A 142 -1.16 20.27 -2.69
CA PHE A 142 -0.30 19.10 -2.93
C PHE A 142 0.48 18.66 -1.67
N ALA A 143 0.53 19.51 -0.63
CA ALA A 143 1.22 19.22 0.61
C ALA A 143 0.47 18.10 1.38
N ARG A 144 1.12 16.96 1.55
CA ARG A 144 0.55 15.83 2.31
C ARG A 144 0.30 16.20 3.77
N LEU A 145 -0.81 15.70 4.29
CA LEU A 145 -1.18 15.83 5.69
C LEU A 145 -0.12 15.21 6.60
N ARG A 146 0.28 15.98 7.62
CA ARG A 146 1.19 15.52 8.66
C ARG A 146 0.44 14.64 9.64
N LEU A 147 1.13 13.61 10.09
CA LEU A 147 0.66 12.78 11.16
C LEU A 147 0.59 13.57 12.47
N LYS A 148 -0.55 13.52 13.16
CA LYS A 148 -0.74 14.17 14.47
C LYS A 148 -0.02 13.38 15.58
N GLY A 149 0.61 14.10 16.52
CA GLY A 149 1.19 13.51 17.73
C GLY A 149 2.59 12.92 17.59
N THR A 150 3.35 13.29 16.55
CA THR A 150 4.80 13.03 16.54
C THR A 150 5.49 13.99 17.49
N LYS A 151 6.34 13.48 18.40
CA LYS A 151 7.11 14.25 19.40
C LYS A 151 7.99 15.38 18.84
N ASP A 152 8.12 15.49 17.53
CA ASP A 152 8.90 16.54 16.85
C ASP A 152 8.19 17.92 16.87
N GLU A 153 6.97 18.02 17.38
CA GLU A 153 6.25 19.30 17.51
C GLU A 153 6.82 20.21 18.63
N GLU A 154 7.59 19.67 19.59
CA GLU A 154 8.13 20.48 20.70
C GLU A 154 9.46 21.20 20.38
N GLU A 155 10.14 20.87 19.27
CA GLU A 155 11.47 21.46 18.97
C GLU A 155 11.39 22.71 18.05
N ALA A 156 10.23 22.97 17.42
CA ALA A 156 10.06 24.09 16.49
C ALA A 156 9.73 25.43 17.17
N ASP A 157 9.21 25.41 18.41
CA ASP A 157 8.74 26.63 19.11
C ASP A 157 9.79 27.28 20.02
N TYR A 158 11.03 26.77 20.06
CA TYR A 158 12.11 27.31 20.91
C TYR A 158 13.11 28.22 20.19
N PHE A 159 12.89 28.52 18.91
CA PHE A 159 13.68 29.47 18.12
C PHE A 159 12.79 30.54 17.47
N CYS A 160 12.19 31.39 18.30
CA CYS A 160 11.70 32.72 17.92
C CYS A 160 12.11 33.71 19.01
#